data_AF-A0A7K2XC12-F1
#
_entry.id   AF-A0A7K2XC12-F1
#
_cell.length_a   1.000
_cell.length_b   1.000
_cell.length_c   1.000
_cell.angle_alpha   90.00
_cell.angle_beta   90.00
_cell.angle_gamma   90.00
#
_symmetry.space_group_name_H-M   'P 1'
#
loop_
_entity.id
_entity.type
_entity.pdbx_description
1 polymer ?
#
loop_
_entity_poly.entity_id
_entity_poly.type
_entity_poly.pdbx_seq_one_letter_code
_entity_poly.pdbx_strand_id
1 'polypeptide(L)'
;GGEEVLTPEAARGAKAAFAVEEEATAVDLVRELALGLRGDGPEHRAFRARFAQTSSALRAKSVEDRAFYRYTPLLSANEVGGDAGRPAVSVEEFHAYCLRIARDWPGTGTVLSTHDTKRSADVRAAIAVLAQCPEVWTELLGEVAGVPAPDQHLAWTAWQTAFGLGTPDADRLVPALLKSVREAGLRTSWTEPDEEYERAVAEFTAAGPGRIPL
;
A
#
# COMPACT_ATOMS: atom_id res chain seq x y z
N GLY A 1 12.54 -22.24 4.50
CA GLY A 1 13.84 -22.06 3.81
C GLY A 1 13.72 -21.02 2.70
N GLY A 2 14.78 -20.74 1.92
CA GLY A 2 14.75 -19.68 0.89
C GLY A 2 13.65 -19.81 -0.18
N GLU A 3 13.19 -21.03 -0.47
CA GLU A 3 12.06 -21.29 -1.39
C GLU A 3 10.70 -20.80 -0.87
N GLU A 4 10.53 -20.63 0.44
CA GLU A 4 9.31 -20.04 1.03
C GLU A 4 9.22 -18.53 0.75
N VAL A 5 10.37 -17.88 0.47
CA VAL A 5 10.44 -16.43 0.19
C VAL A 5 10.50 -16.15 -1.31
N LEU A 6 11.23 -16.98 -2.08
CA LEU A 6 11.32 -16.89 -3.55
C LEU A 6 10.52 -18.02 -4.22
N THR A 7 9.20 -17.93 -4.08
CA THR A 7 8.28 -18.97 -4.51
C THR A 7 8.25 -19.13 -6.05
N PRO A 8 7.94 -20.33 -6.57
CA PRO A 8 7.71 -20.53 -8.00
C PRO A 8 6.58 -19.65 -8.56
N GLU A 9 5.58 -19.33 -7.74
CA GLU A 9 4.48 -18.46 -8.14
C GLU A 9 4.93 -17.02 -8.33
N ALA A 10 5.73 -16.48 -7.40
CA ALA A 10 6.32 -15.15 -7.56
C ALA A 10 7.19 -15.07 -8.81
N ALA A 11 7.94 -16.13 -9.13
CA ALA A 11 8.72 -16.21 -10.36
C ALA A 11 7.84 -16.18 -11.62
N ARG A 12 6.73 -16.94 -11.64
CA ARG A 12 5.77 -16.89 -12.75
C ARG A 12 5.16 -15.49 -12.91
N GLY A 13 4.78 -14.85 -11.80
CA GLY A 13 4.26 -13.48 -11.82
C GLY A 13 5.29 -12.48 -12.38
N ALA A 14 6.55 -12.58 -11.94
CA ALA A 14 7.63 -11.73 -12.44
C ALA A 14 7.88 -11.92 -13.95
N LYS A 15 7.83 -13.17 -14.44
CA LYS A 15 7.95 -13.47 -15.88
C LYS A 15 6.84 -12.83 -16.70
N ALA A 16 5.61 -12.84 -16.21
CA ALA A 16 4.46 -12.26 -16.91
C ALA A 16 4.56 -10.73 -17.06
N ALA A 17 5.46 -10.06 -16.34
CA ALA A 17 5.70 -8.63 -16.47
C ALA A 17 6.60 -8.26 -17.67
N PHE A 18 7.29 -9.23 -18.28
CA PHE A 18 8.12 -9.00 -19.45
C PHE A 18 7.25 -8.97 -20.72
N ALA A 19 7.49 -7.99 -21.59
CA ALA A 19 6.83 -7.91 -22.89
C ALA A 19 7.41 -8.91 -23.91
N VAL A 20 8.67 -9.31 -23.73
CA VAL A 20 9.40 -10.26 -24.57
C VAL A 20 9.62 -11.54 -23.76
N GLU A 21 9.12 -12.68 -24.24
CA GLU A 21 9.10 -13.95 -23.50
C GLU A 21 10.53 -14.46 -23.22
N GLU A 22 11.44 -14.29 -24.17
CA GLU A 22 12.84 -14.71 -24.04
C GLU A 22 13.57 -13.96 -22.93
N GLU A 23 13.24 -12.69 -22.70
CA GLU A 23 13.81 -11.88 -21.61
C GLU A 23 13.36 -12.40 -20.23
N ALA A 24 12.17 -13.02 -20.16
CA ALA A 24 11.64 -13.58 -18.93
C ALA A 24 12.49 -14.74 -18.37
N THR A 25 13.35 -15.36 -19.19
CA THR A 25 14.31 -16.39 -18.74
C THR A 25 15.32 -15.86 -17.71
N ALA A 26 15.59 -14.54 -17.73
CA ALA A 26 16.45 -13.90 -16.72
C ALA A 26 15.91 -14.08 -15.29
N VAL A 27 14.59 -14.18 -15.12
CA VAL A 27 13.95 -14.41 -13.82
C VAL A 27 14.40 -15.74 -13.20
N ASP A 28 14.51 -16.80 -14.01
CA ASP A 28 14.94 -18.11 -13.51
C ASP A 28 16.40 -18.06 -13.05
N LEU A 29 17.27 -17.48 -13.87
CA LEU A 29 18.68 -17.33 -13.55
C LEU A 29 18.88 -16.56 -12.23
N VAL A 30 18.20 -15.41 -12.10
CA VAL A 30 18.25 -14.59 -10.88
C VAL A 30 17.72 -15.36 -9.68
N ARG A 31 16.60 -16.08 -9.82
CA ARG A 31 16.02 -16.90 -8.75
C ARG A 31 16.97 -18.01 -8.31
N GLU A 32 17.56 -18.74 -9.24
CA GLU A 32 18.49 -19.83 -8.93
C GLU A 32 19.78 -19.32 -8.26
N LEU A 33 20.31 -18.17 -8.70
CA LEU A 33 21.43 -17.50 -8.04
C LEU A 33 21.07 -17.08 -6.62
N ALA A 34 19.89 -16.48 -6.43
CA ALA A 34 19.37 -16.04 -5.14
C ALA A 34 19.13 -17.22 -4.17
N LEU A 35 18.70 -18.37 -4.69
CA LEU A 35 18.53 -19.62 -3.92
C LEU A 35 19.85 -20.38 -3.69
N GLY A 36 20.96 -19.96 -4.31
CA GLY A 36 22.25 -20.64 -4.19
C GLY A 36 22.38 -21.92 -5.01
N LEU A 37 21.45 -22.17 -5.94
CA LEU A 37 21.41 -23.38 -6.79
C LEU A 37 22.49 -23.38 -7.88
N ARG A 38 23.11 -22.23 -8.15
CA ARG A 38 24.18 -22.06 -9.15
C ARG A 38 25.59 -22.07 -8.56
N GLY A 39 25.72 -22.19 -7.24
CA GLY A 39 27.01 -22.34 -6.56
C GLY A 39 27.13 -21.54 -5.26
N ASP A 40 28.23 -21.80 -4.56
CA ASP A 40 28.57 -21.15 -3.28
C ASP A 40 29.96 -20.53 -3.29
N GLY A 41 30.43 -20.07 -4.45
CA GLY A 41 31.66 -19.27 -4.52
C GLY A 41 31.51 -17.91 -3.82
N PRO A 42 32.61 -17.18 -3.55
CA PRO A 42 32.57 -15.84 -2.97
C PRO A 42 31.64 -14.88 -3.72
N GLU A 43 31.64 -14.90 -5.04
CA GLU A 43 30.78 -14.06 -5.89
C GLU A 43 29.29 -14.43 -5.77
N HIS A 44 28.97 -15.72 -5.67
CA HIS A 44 27.60 -16.20 -5.48
C HIS A 44 27.04 -15.75 -4.13
N ARG A 45 27.83 -15.85 -3.06
CA ARG A 45 27.46 -15.32 -1.74
C ARG A 45 27.27 -13.81 -1.76
N ALA A 46 28.16 -13.08 -2.44
CA ALA A 46 28.05 -11.64 -2.60
C ALA A 46 26.78 -11.23 -3.36
N PHE A 47 26.43 -11.95 -4.43
CA PHE A 47 25.17 -11.75 -5.16
C PHE A 47 23.96 -11.93 -4.24
N ARG A 48 23.87 -13.06 -3.51
CA ARG A 48 22.74 -13.33 -2.62
C ARG A 48 22.56 -12.26 -1.56
N ALA A 49 23.66 -11.81 -0.94
CA ALA A 49 23.63 -10.75 0.06
C ALA A 49 23.13 -9.42 -0.55
N ARG A 50 23.67 -9.01 -1.69
CA ARG A 50 23.26 -7.77 -2.37
C ARG A 50 21.82 -7.83 -2.88
N PHE A 51 21.40 -8.98 -3.41
CA PHE A 51 20.03 -9.19 -3.84
C PHE A 51 19.05 -9.03 -2.67
N ALA A 52 19.35 -9.63 -1.51
CA ALA A 52 18.53 -9.48 -0.30
C ALA A 52 18.46 -8.02 0.17
N GLN A 53 19.60 -7.32 0.20
CA GLN A 53 19.68 -5.90 0.60
C GLN A 53 18.88 -4.97 -0.33
N THR A 54 18.94 -5.21 -1.65
CA THR A 54 18.25 -4.38 -2.64
C THR A 54 16.76 -4.70 -2.71
N SER A 55 16.38 -5.98 -2.67
CA SER A 55 14.99 -6.41 -2.81
C SER A 55 14.10 -5.93 -1.66
N SER A 56 14.61 -5.84 -0.43
CA SER A 56 13.86 -5.29 0.70
C SER A 56 13.54 -3.80 0.49
N ALA A 57 14.52 -3.01 0.05
CA ALA A 57 14.32 -1.59 -0.25
C ALA A 57 13.38 -1.39 -1.44
N LEU A 58 13.53 -2.22 -2.48
CA LEU A 58 12.66 -2.20 -3.64
C LEU A 58 11.20 -2.49 -3.25
N ARG A 59 10.94 -3.52 -2.42
CA ARG A 59 9.59 -3.84 -1.93
C ARG A 59 8.97 -2.65 -1.20
N ALA A 60 9.70 -2.02 -0.27
CA ALA A 60 9.17 -0.87 0.47
C ALA A 60 8.79 0.27 -0.50
N LYS A 61 9.66 0.60 -1.46
CA LYS A 61 9.40 1.70 -2.40
C LYS A 61 8.33 1.39 -3.44
N SER A 62 8.27 0.17 -3.96
CA SER A 62 7.32 -0.21 -5.01
C SER A 62 5.94 -0.56 -4.46
N VAL A 63 5.86 -1.18 -3.28
CA VAL A 63 4.59 -1.57 -2.67
C VAL A 63 4.08 -0.46 -1.75
N GLU A 64 4.83 -0.14 -0.71
CA GLU A 64 4.34 0.71 0.38
C GLU A 64 4.29 2.19 0.01
N ASP A 65 5.26 2.67 -0.78
CA ASP A 65 5.35 4.07 -1.21
C ASP A 65 4.82 4.31 -2.65
N ARG A 66 4.22 3.29 -3.30
CA ARG A 66 3.68 3.44 -4.66
C ARG A 66 2.38 2.66 -4.88
N ALA A 67 2.43 1.32 -4.82
CA ALA A 67 1.25 0.50 -5.09
C ALA A 67 0.11 0.77 -4.09
N PHE A 68 0.41 0.96 -2.81
CA PHE A 68 -0.57 1.32 -1.79
C PHE A 68 -1.23 2.69 -2.01
N TYR A 69 -0.58 3.60 -2.73
CA TYR A 69 -1.19 4.87 -3.11
C TYR A 69 -2.01 4.76 -4.40
N ARG A 70 -1.86 3.67 -5.17
CA ARG A 70 -2.63 3.41 -6.40
C ARG A 70 -3.84 2.52 -6.16
N TYR A 71 -3.73 1.53 -5.27
CA TYR A 71 -4.80 0.58 -4.98
C TYR A 71 -5.68 1.09 -3.84
N THR A 72 -6.70 1.89 -4.15
CA THR A 72 -7.49 2.59 -3.12
C THR A 72 -8.89 2.02 -2.79
N PRO A 73 -9.30 0.77 -3.12
CA PRO A 73 -10.63 0.26 -2.73
C PRO A 73 -10.97 0.42 -1.25
N LEU A 74 -10.02 0.08 -0.35
CA LEU A 74 -10.18 0.24 1.09
C LEU A 74 -8.86 0.64 1.75
N LEU A 75 -8.70 1.92 2.09
CA LEU A 75 -7.42 2.47 2.56
C LEU A 75 -6.94 1.92 3.90
N SER A 76 -7.81 1.29 4.69
CA SER A 76 -7.44 0.65 5.96
C SER A 76 -6.55 -0.59 5.76
N ALA A 77 -6.60 -1.23 4.59
CA ALA A 77 -5.77 -2.39 4.25
C ALA A 77 -4.37 -2.00 3.71
N ASN A 78 -4.19 -0.73 3.32
CA ASN A 78 -2.97 -0.21 2.69
C ASN A 78 -1.99 0.28 3.75
N GLU A 79 -1.37 -0.67 4.46
CA GLU A 79 -0.51 -0.39 5.60
C GLU A 79 0.82 -1.15 5.54
N VAL A 80 1.88 -0.57 6.13
CA VAL A 80 3.22 -1.17 6.22
C VAL A 80 3.13 -2.60 6.75
N GLY A 81 3.71 -3.55 6.00
CA GLY A 81 3.68 -4.98 6.33
C GLY A 81 2.39 -5.72 5.97
N GLY A 82 1.33 -5.03 5.52
CA GLY A 82 0.07 -5.63 5.09
C GLY A 82 0.06 -6.15 3.65
N ASP A 83 -1.00 -6.87 3.30
CA ASP A 83 -1.36 -7.24 1.93
C ASP A 83 -2.76 -6.69 1.60
N ALA A 84 -2.79 -5.61 0.81
CA ALA A 84 -4.04 -4.95 0.44
C ALA A 84 -4.97 -5.84 -0.40
N GLY A 85 -4.45 -6.91 -1.02
CA GLY A 85 -5.25 -7.89 -1.75
C GLY A 85 -6.03 -8.86 -0.84
N ARG A 86 -5.72 -8.88 0.47
CA ARG A 86 -6.39 -9.70 1.49
C ARG A 86 -6.80 -8.84 2.69
N PRO A 87 -7.80 -7.94 2.53
CA PRO A 87 -8.16 -6.95 3.54
C PRO A 87 -8.88 -7.54 4.77
N ALA A 88 -9.19 -8.83 4.77
CA ALA A 88 -9.88 -9.52 5.85
C ALA A 88 -9.20 -10.84 6.20
N VAL A 89 -9.33 -11.25 7.45
CA VAL A 89 -8.87 -12.53 7.99
C VAL A 89 -10.01 -13.21 8.74
N SER A 90 -10.07 -14.54 8.66
CA SER A 90 -11.01 -15.32 9.46
C SER A 90 -10.58 -15.36 10.95
N VAL A 91 -11.53 -15.66 11.83
CA VAL A 91 -11.28 -15.83 13.27
C VAL A 91 -10.30 -16.99 13.50
N GLU A 92 -10.45 -18.05 12.73
CA GLU A 92 -9.59 -19.24 12.77
C GLU A 92 -8.15 -18.92 12.35
N GLU A 93 -7.96 -18.20 11.23
CA GLU A 93 -6.63 -17.76 10.78
C GLU A 93 -5.96 -16.84 11.80
N PHE A 94 -6.73 -15.93 12.42
CA PHE A 94 -6.22 -15.04 13.46
C PHE A 94 -5.75 -15.82 14.69
N HIS A 95 -6.56 -16.76 15.20
CA HIS A 95 -6.16 -17.59 16.34
C HIS A 95 -4.97 -18.50 16.02
N ALA A 96 -4.90 -19.06 14.80
CA ALA A 96 -3.75 -19.82 14.35
C ALA A 96 -2.46 -18.97 14.29
N TYR A 97 -2.57 -17.71 13.84
CA TYR A 97 -1.48 -16.73 13.91
C TYR A 97 -1.03 -16.50 15.36
N CYS A 98 -1.97 -16.23 16.28
CA CYS A 98 -1.65 -16.00 17.70
C CYS A 98 -0.92 -17.18 18.34
N LEU A 99 -1.38 -18.41 18.10
CA LEU A 99 -0.74 -19.63 18.61
C LEU A 99 0.68 -19.80 18.07
N ARG A 100 0.90 -19.52 16.79
CA ARG A 100 2.24 -19.57 16.17
C ARG A 100 3.16 -18.53 16.80
N ILE A 101 2.71 -17.28 16.96
CA ILE A 101 3.49 -16.22 17.58
C ILE A 101 3.87 -16.59 19.02
N ALA A 102 2.93 -17.09 19.82
CA ALA A 102 3.19 -17.50 21.20
C ALA A 102 4.22 -18.65 21.30
N ARG A 103 4.24 -19.56 20.31
CA ARG A 103 5.19 -20.68 20.26
C ARG A 103 6.58 -20.25 19.82
N ASP A 104 6.67 -19.52 18.71
CA ASP A 104 7.93 -19.30 18.00
C ASP A 104 8.61 -17.97 18.42
N TRP A 105 7.83 -16.97 18.83
CA TRP A 105 8.32 -15.64 19.20
C TRP A 105 7.60 -15.04 20.42
N PRO A 106 7.60 -15.71 21.59
CA PRO A 106 6.83 -15.27 22.77
C PRO A 106 7.23 -13.90 23.32
N GLY A 107 8.45 -13.42 23.02
CA GLY A 107 8.93 -12.10 23.44
C GLY A 107 8.70 -10.98 22.43
N THR A 108 7.99 -11.22 21.31
CA THR A 108 7.75 -10.19 20.29
C THR A 108 6.72 -9.15 20.75
N GLY A 109 6.81 -7.93 20.20
CA GLY A 109 5.82 -6.88 20.41
C GLY A 109 4.64 -6.98 19.43
N THR A 110 3.48 -6.47 19.85
CA THR A 110 2.33 -6.15 18.98
C THR A 110 2.15 -4.64 18.95
N VAL A 111 2.11 -4.05 17.75
CA VAL A 111 1.97 -2.61 17.57
C VAL A 111 0.88 -2.32 16.55
N LEU A 112 0.04 -1.32 16.85
CA LEU A 112 -1.05 -0.89 15.96
C LEU A 112 -0.75 0.45 15.29
N SER A 113 0.18 1.25 15.82
CA SER A 113 0.59 2.51 15.22
C SER A 113 2.06 2.76 15.51
N THR A 114 2.78 3.23 14.50
CA THR A 114 4.18 3.63 14.61
C THR A 114 4.34 5.02 14.00
N HIS A 115 5.55 5.57 14.04
CA HIS A 115 5.86 6.80 13.32
C HIS A 115 5.86 6.60 11.78
N ASP A 116 5.91 5.35 11.31
CA ASP A 116 5.97 5.00 9.88
C ASP A 116 4.66 4.42 9.33
N THR A 117 3.68 4.09 10.18
CA THR A 117 2.36 3.65 9.69
C THR A 117 1.72 4.73 8.83
N LYS A 118 1.17 4.35 7.68
CA LYS A 118 0.53 5.26 6.73
C LYS A 118 -0.67 5.95 7.38
N ARG A 119 -1.37 5.25 8.28
CA ARG A 119 -2.51 5.76 9.07
C ARG A 119 -2.45 5.22 10.50
N SER A 120 -3.00 5.94 11.47
CA SER A 120 -3.11 5.42 12.84
C SER A 120 -4.13 4.28 12.94
N ALA A 121 -4.08 3.53 14.02
CA ALA A 121 -4.97 2.40 14.29
C ALA A 121 -6.45 2.82 14.22
N ASP A 122 -6.79 3.95 14.86
CA ASP A 122 -8.17 4.44 14.92
C ASP A 122 -8.67 4.90 13.54
N VAL A 123 -7.82 5.58 12.75
CA VAL A 123 -8.15 5.97 11.38
C VAL A 123 -8.43 4.73 10.52
N ARG A 124 -7.61 3.68 10.65
CA ARG A 124 -7.83 2.42 9.92
C ARG A 124 -9.09 1.70 10.40
N ALA A 125 -9.35 1.69 11.71
CA ALA A 125 -10.56 1.09 12.28
C ALA A 125 -11.83 1.77 11.78
N ALA A 126 -11.85 3.11 11.73
CA ALA A 126 -12.93 3.87 11.13
C ALA A 126 -13.13 3.49 9.67
N ILE A 127 -12.11 3.62 8.83
CA ILE A 127 -12.20 3.30 7.38
C ILE A 127 -12.65 1.85 7.14
N ALA A 128 -12.25 0.89 7.96
CA ALA A 128 -12.66 -0.51 7.82
C ALA A 128 -14.18 -0.72 7.95
N VAL A 129 -14.91 0.16 8.64
CA VAL A 129 -16.38 0.12 8.73
C VAL A 129 -17.04 0.31 7.37
N LEU A 130 -16.41 1.04 6.44
CA LEU A 130 -16.96 1.27 5.10
C LEU A 130 -17.20 -0.05 4.34
N ALA A 131 -16.42 -1.10 4.62
CA ALA A 131 -16.61 -2.42 4.04
C ALA A 131 -17.84 -3.17 4.59
N GLN A 132 -18.39 -2.74 5.73
CA GLN A 132 -19.58 -3.34 6.35
C GLN A 132 -20.88 -2.68 5.87
N CYS A 133 -20.82 -1.46 5.35
CA CYS A 133 -21.98 -0.68 4.91
C CYS A 133 -21.72 0.06 3.59
N PRO A 134 -21.39 -0.65 2.49
CA PRO A 134 -20.99 -0.02 1.23
C PRO A 134 -22.12 0.80 0.58
N GLU A 135 -23.39 0.41 0.77
CA GLU A 135 -24.55 1.15 0.27
C GLU A 135 -24.69 2.50 0.98
N VAL A 136 -24.59 2.51 2.31
CA VAL A 136 -24.64 3.74 3.12
C VAL A 136 -23.50 4.69 2.75
N TRP A 137 -22.30 4.15 2.52
CA TRP A 137 -21.17 4.94 2.05
C TRP A 137 -21.43 5.58 0.69
N THR A 138 -22.02 4.82 -0.23
CA THR A 138 -22.35 5.30 -1.58
C THR A 138 -23.42 6.40 -1.54
N GLU A 139 -24.47 6.22 -0.73
CA GLU A 139 -25.51 7.23 -0.52
C GLU A 139 -24.93 8.52 0.07
N LEU A 140 -24.12 8.41 1.12
CA LEU A 140 -23.44 9.56 1.74
C LEU A 140 -22.60 10.32 0.72
N LEU A 141 -21.81 9.63 -0.10
CA LEU A 141 -21.04 10.27 -1.17
C LEU A 141 -21.92 10.98 -2.19
N GLY A 142 -23.11 10.45 -2.49
CA GLY A 142 -24.10 11.13 -3.33
C GLY A 142 -24.59 12.46 -2.75
N GLU A 143 -24.60 12.59 -1.43
CA GLU A 143 -25.01 13.81 -0.72
C GLU A 143 -23.85 14.82 -0.57
N VAL A 144 -22.64 14.34 -0.24
CA VAL A 144 -21.52 15.21 0.16
C VAL A 144 -20.52 15.51 -0.97
N ALA A 145 -20.42 14.67 -2.00
CA ALA A 145 -19.43 14.83 -3.08
C ALA A 145 -19.87 15.81 -4.18
N GLY A 146 -20.45 16.94 -3.80
CA GLY A 146 -20.94 17.97 -4.74
C GLY A 146 -19.84 18.82 -5.38
N VAL A 147 -18.61 18.78 -4.86
CA VAL A 147 -17.45 19.48 -5.44
C VAL A 147 -16.77 18.56 -6.45
N PRO A 148 -16.59 18.99 -7.72
CA PRO A 148 -15.89 18.20 -8.72
C PRO A 148 -14.44 17.90 -8.32
N ALA A 149 -14.07 16.63 -8.33
CA ALA A 149 -12.69 16.22 -8.14
C ALA A 149 -11.90 16.25 -9.47
N PRO A 150 -10.58 16.53 -9.44
CA PRO A 150 -9.71 16.45 -10.61
C PRO A 150 -9.72 15.08 -11.31
N ASP A 151 -9.91 14.01 -10.54
CA ASP A 151 -10.11 12.65 -11.01
C ASP A 151 -10.77 11.77 -9.93
N GLN A 152 -11.26 10.60 -10.34
CA GLN A 152 -11.99 9.67 -9.46
C GLN A 152 -11.10 8.97 -8.43
N HIS A 153 -9.83 8.73 -8.74
CA HIS A 153 -8.89 8.07 -7.82
C HIS A 153 -8.59 8.97 -6.62
N LEU A 154 -8.36 10.26 -6.88
CA LEU A 154 -8.24 11.28 -5.84
C LEU A 154 -9.53 11.43 -5.04
N ALA A 155 -10.69 11.53 -5.70
CA ALA A 155 -11.98 11.66 -5.01
C ALA A 155 -12.18 10.54 -3.98
N TRP A 156 -12.00 9.29 -4.41
CA TRP A 156 -12.18 8.12 -3.57
C TRP A 156 -11.20 8.07 -2.39
N THR A 157 -9.94 8.47 -2.64
CA THR A 157 -8.90 8.53 -1.60
C THR A 157 -9.18 9.62 -0.58
N ALA A 158 -9.61 10.80 -1.05
CA ALA A 158 -9.86 11.96 -0.23
C ALA A 158 -11.02 11.73 0.75
N TRP A 159 -12.14 11.21 0.25
CA TRP A 159 -13.32 10.98 1.07
C TRP A 159 -13.12 9.89 2.12
N GLN A 160 -12.44 8.79 1.80
CA GLN A 160 -12.07 7.79 2.81
C GLN A 160 -11.11 8.36 3.87
N THR A 161 -10.15 9.20 3.45
CA THR A 161 -9.19 9.81 4.39
C THR A 161 -9.91 10.80 5.31
N ALA A 162 -10.82 11.62 4.78
CA ALA A 162 -11.64 12.53 5.58
C ALA A 162 -12.53 11.75 6.57
N PHE A 163 -13.19 10.68 6.13
CA PHE A 163 -14.01 9.82 6.99
C PHE A 163 -13.17 9.22 8.12
N GLY A 164 -11.98 8.69 7.81
CA GLY A 164 -11.08 8.13 8.81
C GLY A 164 -10.58 9.13 9.85
N LEU A 165 -10.47 10.42 9.50
CA LEU A 165 -10.13 11.48 10.46
C LEU A 165 -11.32 11.90 11.32
N GLY A 166 -12.56 11.73 10.86
CA GLY A 166 -13.80 12.02 11.58
C GLY A 166 -14.12 13.49 11.81
N THR A 167 -13.14 14.40 11.66
CA THR A 167 -13.33 15.84 11.76
C THR A 167 -12.76 16.56 10.53
N PRO A 168 -13.50 17.54 9.96
CA PRO A 168 -12.98 18.35 8.86
C PRO A 168 -11.72 19.10 9.26
N ASP A 169 -10.64 18.87 8.52
CA ASP A 169 -9.34 19.50 8.77
C ASP A 169 -8.61 19.66 7.43
N ALA A 170 -8.89 20.74 6.71
CA ALA A 170 -8.24 21.04 5.44
C ALA A 170 -6.72 21.23 5.59
N ASP A 171 -6.26 21.80 6.72
CA ASP A 171 -4.84 22.07 6.97
C ASP A 171 -4.04 20.77 7.07
N ARG A 172 -4.65 19.68 7.55
CA ARG A 172 -4.05 18.33 7.55
C ARG A 172 -4.33 17.56 6.27
N LEU A 173 -5.54 17.65 5.71
CA LEU A 173 -5.95 16.84 4.56
C LEU A 173 -5.27 17.26 3.27
N VAL A 174 -5.13 18.56 3.00
CA VAL A 174 -4.48 19.06 1.79
C VAL A 174 -3.05 18.52 1.64
N PRO A 175 -2.13 18.72 2.62
CA PRO A 175 -0.77 18.18 2.47
C PRO A 175 -0.72 16.66 2.45
N ALA A 176 -1.62 15.96 3.16
CA ALA A 176 -1.70 14.50 3.13
C ALA A 176 -2.09 13.97 1.73
N LEU A 177 -3.04 14.64 1.07
CA LEU A 177 -3.50 14.25 -0.27
C LEU A 177 -2.53 14.67 -1.37
N LEU A 178 -1.86 15.81 -1.26
CA LEU A 178 -0.75 16.19 -2.14
C LEU A 178 0.38 15.16 -2.07
N LYS A 179 0.76 14.73 -0.86
CA LYS A 179 1.66 13.60 -0.68
C LYS A 179 1.11 12.35 -1.38
N SER A 180 -0.15 11.99 -1.12
CA SER A 180 -0.77 10.79 -1.69
C SER A 180 -0.71 10.75 -3.22
N VAL A 181 -1.02 11.85 -3.91
CA VAL A 181 -1.00 11.87 -5.39
C VAL A 181 0.41 11.85 -5.97
N ARG A 182 1.40 12.43 -5.27
CA ARG A 182 2.81 12.35 -5.65
C ARG A 182 3.38 10.96 -5.48
N GLU A 183 3.05 10.30 -4.37
CA GLU A 183 3.43 8.89 -4.12
C GLU A 183 2.72 7.97 -5.12
N ALA A 184 1.45 8.21 -5.45
CA ALA A 184 0.76 7.45 -6.49
C ALA A 184 1.45 7.61 -7.86
N GLY A 185 1.91 8.83 -8.17
CA GLY A 185 2.61 9.16 -9.41
C GLY A 185 1.85 8.73 -10.65
N LEU A 186 0.54 9.04 -10.68
CA LEU A 186 -0.37 8.80 -11.80
C LEU A 186 -0.58 10.08 -12.64
N ARG A 187 -0.56 11.25 -11.99
CA ARG A 187 -0.77 12.57 -12.61
C ARG A 187 0.35 13.56 -12.27
N THR A 188 0.94 13.43 -11.09
CA THR A 188 2.06 14.27 -10.61
C THR A 188 3.02 13.43 -9.78
N SER A 189 4.28 13.83 -9.64
CA SER A 189 5.26 13.07 -8.86
C SER A 189 6.19 13.98 -8.06
N TRP A 190 7.00 13.40 -7.18
CA TRP A 190 8.02 14.14 -6.44
C TRP A 190 9.10 14.79 -7.32
N THR A 191 9.41 14.19 -8.47
CA THR A 191 10.47 14.66 -9.38
C THR A 191 9.95 15.54 -10.51
N GLU A 192 8.70 15.32 -10.91
CA GLU A 192 8.01 16.06 -11.97
C GLU A 192 6.63 16.50 -11.44
N PRO A 193 6.57 17.60 -10.67
CA PRO A 193 5.32 18.15 -10.18
C PRO A 193 4.46 18.72 -11.32
N ASP A 194 3.14 18.56 -11.21
CA ASP A 194 2.16 19.17 -12.10
C ASP A 194 1.42 20.22 -11.26
N GLU A 195 1.86 21.47 -11.37
CA GLU A 195 1.38 22.56 -10.51
C GLU A 195 -0.11 22.86 -10.70
N GLU A 196 -0.65 22.62 -11.90
CA GLU A 196 -2.08 22.82 -12.18
C GLU A 196 -2.91 21.74 -11.51
N TYR A 197 -2.50 20.48 -11.67
CA TYR A 197 -3.16 19.36 -11.02
C TYR A 197 -3.07 19.46 -9.49
N GLU A 198 -1.91 19.77 -8.93
CA GLU A 198 -1.73 19.92 -7.49
C GLU A 198 -2.57 21.06 -6.88
N ARG A 199 -2.69 22.19 -7.59
CA ARG A 199 -3.59 23.27 -7.19
C ARG A 199 -5.04 22.79 -7.18
N ALA A 200 -5.47 22.07 -8.21
CA ALA A 200 -6.80 21.49 -8.27
C ALA A 200 -7.07 20.47 -7.15
N VAL A 201 -6.06 19.67 -6.76
CA VAL A 201 -6.11 18.77 -5.58
C VAL A 201 -6.36 19.56 -4.30
N ALA A 202 -5.60 20.64 -4.08
CA ALA A 202 -5.72 21.47 -2.89
C ALA A 202 -7.09 22.17 -2.82
N GLU A 203 -7.55 22.75 -3.93
CA GLU A 203 -8.85 23.41 -4.03
C GLU A 203 -10.01 22.44 -3.78
N PHE A 204 -10.02 21.27 -4.43
CA PHE A 204 -11.02 20.23 -4.21
C PHE A 204 -11.06 19.78 -2.75
N THR A 205 -9.88 19.47 -2.19
CA THR A 205 -9.76 19.00 -0.80
C THR A 205 -10.26 20.05 0.18
N ALA A 206 -9.85 21.32 0.01
CA ALA A 206 -10.23 22.40 0.90
C ALA A 206 -11.71 22.79 0.77
N ALA A 207 -12.33 22.61 -0.41
CA ALA A 207 -13.73 22.96 -0.63
C ALA A 207 -14.72 21.84 -0.24
N GLY A 208 -14.31 20.57 -0.35
CA GLY A 208 -15.16 19.41 -0.04
C GLY A 208 -14.68 18.64 1.20
N PRO A 209 -13.85 17.58 1.04
CA PRO A 209 -13.46 16.67 2.12
C PRO A 209 -12.89 17.34 3.39
N GLY A 210 -12.22 18.48 3.24
CA GLY A 210 -11.62 19.24 4.34
C GLY A 210 -12.58 20.16 5.11
N ARG A 211 -13.85 20.27 4.67
CA ARG A 211 -14.87 21.13 5.29
C ARG A 211 -16.13 20.40 5.72
N ILE A 212 -16.46 19.29 5.07
CA ILE A 212 -17.72 18.58 5.30
C ILE A 212 -17.53 17.56 6.43
N PRO A 213 -18.29 17.65 7.53
CA PRO A 213 -18.26 16.66 8.59
C PRO A 213 -18.87 15.33 8.12
N LEU A 214 -18.29 14.22 8.57
CA LEU A 214 -18.69 12.85 8.22
C LEU A 214 -18.93 12.02 9.49
#